data_AF-A0A811S952-F1
#
_entry.id   AF-A0A811S952-F1
#
_cell.length_a   1.000
_cell.length_b   1.000
_cell.length_c   1.000
_cell.angle_alpha   90.00
_cell.angle_beta   90.00
_cell.angle_gamma   90.00
#
_symmetry.space_group_name_H-M   'P 1'
#
loop_
_entity.id
_entity.type
_entity.pdbx_description
1 polymer ?
#
loop_
_entity_poly.entity_id
_entity_poly.type
_entity_poly.pdbx_seq_one_letter_code
_entity_poly.pdbx_strand_id
1 'polypeptide(L)'
;MLDINLLRTGENKHDGKADLVRLSQLNRFASVELVDEVIALDEAWRQLRFDLDKDRQELNVASKKIGKLKTGKQDEEAQKLMDGTNEIKKRQAAMCRKE
;
A
#
# COMPACT_ATOMS: atom_id res chain seq x y z
N MET A 1 7.96 -9.06 -21.25
CA MET A 1 7.40 -8.73 -19.93
C MET A 1 6.04 -8.10 -20.18
N LEU A 2 4.94 -8.64 -19.63
CA LEU A 2 3.63 -8.02 -19.74
C LEU A 2 3.58 -6.83 -18.78
N ASP A 3 3.14 -5.66 -19.25
CA ASP A 3 2.95 -4.50 -18.40
C ASP A 3 1.77 -4.73 -17.46
N ILE A 4 2.02 -4.67 -16.15
CA ILE A 4 0.98 -4.84 -15.13
C ILE A 4 -0.10 -3.76 -15.20
N ASN A 5 0.24 -2.60 -15.77
CA ASN A 5 -0.71 -1.52 -16.04
C ASN A 5 -1.81 -1.95 -17.04
N LEU A 6 -1.55 -2.91 -17.93
CA LEU A 6 -2.57 -3.42 -18.86
C LEU A 6 -3.66 -4.25 -18.16
N LEU A 7 -3.34 -4.79 -16.98
CA LEU A 7 -4.25 -5.60 -16.16
C LEU A 7 -5.11 -4.74 -15.22
N ARG A 8 -4.79 -3.46 -15.06
CA ARG A 8 -5.50 -2.58 -14.13
C ARG A 8 -6.82 -2.07 -14.70
N THR A 9 -7.82 -2.06 -13.84
CA THR A 9 -9.22 -1.64 -14.05
C THR A 9 -9.49 -0.26 -13.43
N GLY A 10 -8.53 0.68 -13.52
CA GLY A 10 -8.63 2.04 -13.01
C GLY A 10 -8.99 3.11 -14.06
N GLU A 11 -9.21 4.34 -13.61
CA GLU A 11 -9.48 5.54 -14.46
C GLU A 11 -8.21 6.15 -15.09
N ASN A 12 -7.03 5.52 -15.00
CA ASN A 12 -5.84 6.08 -15.62
C ASN A 12 -5.80 5.80 -17.13
N LYS A 13 -5.10 6.67 -17.87
CA LYS A 13 -4.95 6.65 -19.33
C LYS A 13 -4.42 5.32 -19.93
N HIS A 14 -3.92 4.41 -19.08
CA HIS A 14 -3.33 3.12 -19.45
C HIS A 14 -4.11 1.92 -18.91
N ASP A 15 -5.11 2.17 -18.07
CA ASP A 15 -5.94 1.16 -17.42
C ASP A 15 -7.18 0.92 -18.31
N GLY A 16 -7.63 -0.33 -18.45
CA GLY A 16 -8.79 -0.67 -19.31
C GLY A 16 -8.50 -1.56 -20.51
N LYS A 17 -7.45 -2.40 -20.44
CA LYS A 17 -7.21 -3.47 -21.43
C LYS A 17 -7.27 -4.88 -20.83
N ALA A 18 -7.81 -5.04 -19.63
CA ALA A 18 -7.96 -6.35 -18.99
C ALA A 18 -8.65 -7.36 -19.93
N ASP A 19 -9.69 -6.95 -20.65
CA ASP A 19 -10.40 -7.80 -21.61
C ASP A 19 -9.54 -8.17 -22.83
N LEU A 20 -8.66 -7.28 -23.29
CA LEU A 20 -7.70 -7.60 -24.35
C LEU A 20 -6.64 -8.59 -23.89
N VAL A 21 -6.24 -8.53 -22.60
CA VAL A 21 -5.32 -9.51 -22.03
C VAL A 21 -6.02 -10.86 -21.86
N ARG A 22 -7.30 -10.90 -21.43
CA ARG A 22 -8.11 -12.13 -21.40
C ARG A 22 -8.24 -12.77 -22.78
N LEU A 23 -8.55 -11.98 -23.82
CA LEU A 23 -8.64 -12.47 -25.20
C LEU A 23 -7.28 -12.95 -25.75
N SER A 24 -6.19 -12.25 -25.43
CA SER A 24 -4.83 -12.67 -25.81
C SER A 24 -4.44 -13.99 -25.15
N GLN A 25 -4.81 -14.21 -23.89
CA GLN A 25 -4.55 -15.47 -23.18
C GLN A 25 -5.40 -16.61 -23.71
N LEU A 26 -6.69 -16.36 -23.99
CA LEU A 26 -7.59 -17.34 -24.61
C LEU A 26 -7.07 -17.78 -26.00
N ASN A 27 -6.62 -16.83 -26.83
CA ASN A 27 -6.02 -17.11 -28.14
C ASN A 27 -4.69 -17.87 -28.04
N ARG A 28 -4.02 -17.83 -26.88
CA ARG A 28 -2.77 -18.56 -26.59
C ARG A 28 -3.03 -19.88 -25.86
N PHE A 29 -4.29 -20.27 -25.66
CA PHE A 29 -4.70 -21.43 -24.87
C PHE A 29 -4.17 -21.41 -23.42
N ALA A 30 -3.94 -20.21 -22.88
CA ALA A 30 -3.51 -20.01 -21.51
C ALA A 30 -4.71 -19.79 -20.59
N SER A 31 -4.54 -20.10 -19.30
CA SER A 31 -5.61 -19.93 -18.31
C SER A 31 -5.93 -18.45 -18.10
N VAL A 32 -7.20 -18.10 -18.29
CA VAL A 32 -7.75 -16.77 -18.01
C VAL A 32 -7.91 -16.55 -16.50
N GLU A 33 -8.04 -17.63 -15.72
CA GLU A 33 -8.20 -17.57 -14.26
C GLU A 33 -6.98 -16.95 -13.58
N LEU A 34 -5.78 -17.24 -14.10
CA LEU A 34 -4.54 -16.62 -13.63
C LEU A 34 -4.53 -15.10 -13.81
N VAL A 35 -5.24 -14.58 -14.82
CA VAL A 35 -5.36 -13.14 -15.05
C VAL A 35 -6.22 -12.52 -13.96
N ASP A 36 -7.34 -13.15 -13.61
CA ASP A 36 -8.24 -12.66 -12.58
C ASP A 36 -7.61 -12.75 -11.17
N GLU A 37 -6.83 -13.80 -10.88
CA GLU A 37 -6.04 -13.90 -9.65
C GLU A 37 -5.00 -12.78 -9.53
N VAL A 38 -4.28 -12.49 -10.60
CA VAL A 38 -3.28 -11.40 -10.62
C VAL A 38 -3.95 -10.03 -10.44
N ILE A 39 -5.13 -9.82 -11.04
CA ILE A 39 -5.90 -8.58 -10.84
C ILE A 39 -6.30 -8.43 -9.37
N ALA A 40 -6.82 -9.49 -8.75
CA ALA A 40 -7.21 -9.47 -7.34
C ALA A 40 -6.01 -9.19 -6.41
N LEU A 41 -4.85 -9.81 -6.70
CA LEU A 41 -3.62 -9.57 -5.95
C LEU A 41 -3.09 -8.13 -6.14
N ASP A 42 -3.15 -7.56 -7.35
CA ASP A 42 -2.72 -6.17 -7.59
C ASP A 42 -3.64 -5.15 -6.90
N GLU A 43 -4.96 -5.43 -6.84
CA GLU A 43 -5.91 -4.61 -6.08
C GLU A 43 -5.62 -4.65 -4.58
N ALA A 44 -5.42 -5.84 -4.00
CA ALA A 44 -5.05 -6.00 -2.60
C ALA A 44 -3.72 -5.29 -2.29
N TRP A 45 -2.73 -5.43 -3.16
CA TRP A 45 -1.44 -4.75 -3.02
C TRP A 45 -1.57 -3.22 -3.08
N ARG A 46 -2.41 -2.68 -3.97
CA ARG A 46 -2.65 -1.23 -4.05
C ARG A 46 -3.31 -0.70 -2.78
N GLN A 47 -4.29 -1.41 -2.23
CA GLN A 47 -4.93 -1.04 -0.96
C GLN A 47 -3.91 -1.06 0.19
N LEU A 48 -3.15 -2.15 0.33
CA LEU A 48 -2.10 -2.27 1.34
C LEU A 48 -1.05 -1.18 1.22
N ARG A 49 -0.65 -0.83 -0.01
CA ARG A 49 0.31 0.24 -0.26
C ARG A 49 -0.24 1.60 0.10
N PHE A 50 -1.51 1.87 -0.21
CA PHE A 50 -2.18 3.11 0.19
C PHE A 50 -2.26 3.26 1.70
N ASP A 51 -2.65 2.21 2.41
CA ASP A 51 -2.71 2.19 3.87
C ASP A 51 -1.32 2.42 4.50
N LEU A 52 -0.30 1.76 3.95
CA LEU A 52 1.09 1.93 4.38
C LEU A 52 1.57 3.37 4.17
N ASP A 53 1.28 3.98 3.03
CA ASP A 53 1.67 5.37 2.76
C ASP A 53 0.92 6.36 3.67
N LYS A 54 -0.36 6.09 3.98
CA LYS A 54 -1.13 6.87 4.96
C LYS A 54 -0.51 6.82 6.35
N ASP A 55 -0.23 5.61 6.85
CA ASP A 55 0.44 5.42 8.13
C ASP A 55 1.82 6.11 8.18
N ARG A 56 2.60 6.03 7.09
CA ARG A 56 3.90 6.74 6.99
C ARG A 56 3.72 8.25 7.09
N GLN A 57 2.69 8.81 6.46
CA GLN A 57 2.40 10.24 6.59
C GLN A 57 2.02 10.61 8.03
N GLU A 58 1.17 9.82 8.67
CA GLU A 58 0.78 10.01 10.08
C GLU A 58 2.00 9.95 11.02
N LEU A 59 2.88 8.96 10.82
CA LEU A 59 4.14 8.84 11.58
C LEU A 59 5.07 10.03 11.37
N ASN A 60 5.19 10.54 10.13
CA ASN A 60 6.02 11.71 9.84
C ASN A 60 5.46 12.98 10.48
N VAL A 61 4.14 13.18 10.42
CA VAL A 61 3.46 14.29 11.08
C VAL A 61 3.62 14.21 12.60
N ALA A 62 3.43 13.03 13.19
CA ALA A 62 3.64 12.80 14.61
C ALA A 62 5.10 13.04 15.02
N SER A 63 6.08 12.57 14.23
CA SER A 63 7.51 12.81 14.48
C SER A 63 7.86 14.29 14.45
N LYS A 64 7.30 15.06 13.51
CA LYS A 64 7.47 16.53 13.48
C LYS A 64 6.86 17.22 14.70
N LYS A 65 5.69 16.78 15.17
CA LYS A 65 5.05 17.29 16.40
C LYS A 65 5.90 16.99 17.64
N ILE A 66 6.41 15.75 17.75
CA ILE A 66 7.31 15.32 18.82
C ILE A 66 8.59 16.17 18.85
N GLY A 67 9.20 16.41 17.68
CA GLY A 67 10.38 17.27 17.59
C GLY A 67 10.14 18.68 18.14
N LYS A 68 9.00 19.29 17.78
CA LYS A 68 8.59 20.62 18.28
C LYS A 68 8.33 20.63 19.79
N LEU A 69 7.67 19.61 20.33
CA LEU A 69 7.35 19.49 21.77
C LEU A 69 8.61 19.28 22.63
N LYS A 70 9.58 18.49 22.14
CA LYS A 70 10.89 18.36 22.80
C LYS A 70 11.67 19.66 22.83
N THR A 71 11.60 20.48 21.79
CA THR A 71 12.21 21.82 21.81
C THR A 71 11.52 22.75 22.82
N GLY A 72 10.23 22.57 23.06
CA GLY A 72 9.44 23.32 24.04
C GLY A 72 9.57 22.86 25.50
N LYS A 73 10.42 21.87 25.82
CA LYS A 73 10.58 21.26 27.17
C LYS A 73 9.31 20.61 27.73
N GLN A 74 8.36 20.21 26.88
CA GLN A 74 7.19 19.41 27.26
C GLN A 74 7.46 17.92 26.99
N ASP A 75 8.38 17.34 27.76
CA ASP A 75 8.87 15.98 27.54
C ASP A 75 7.80 14.89 27.79
N GLU A 76 6.85 15.13 28.71
CA GLU A 76 5.80 14.14 29.02
C GLU A 76 4.79 13.93 27.88
N GLU A 77 4.42 14.98 27.15
CA GLU A 77 3.53 14.86 25.99
C GLU A 77 4.25 14.26 24.77
N ALA A 78 5.55 14.55 24.62
CA ALA A 78 6.37 13.96 23.58
C ALA A 78 6.51 12.44 23.77
N GLN A 79 6.65 11.97 25.01
CA GLN A 79 6.79 10.55 25.32
C GLN A 79 5.50 9.75 25.03
N LYS A 80 4.32 10.28 25.40
CA LYS A 80 3.03 9.64 25.08
C LYS A 80 2.78 9.51 23.56
N LEU A 81 3.21 10.51 22.78
CA LEU A 81 3.15 10.45 21.31
C LEU A 81 4.16 9.48 20.71
N MET A 82 5.33 9.31 21.33
CA MET A 82 6.30 8.28 20.92
C MET A 82 5.74 6.86 21.15
N ASP A 83 5.05 6.63 22.26
CA ASP A 83 4.49 5.31 22.56
C ASP A 83 3.37 4.93 21.57
N GLY A 84 2.47 5.87 21.26
CA GLY A 84 1.43 5.66 20.24
C GLY A 84 1.99 5.45 18.82
N THR A 85 3.08 6.12 18.44
CA THR A 85 3.73 5.90 17.14
C THR A 85 4.52 4.59 17.07
N ASN A 86 5.04 4.10 18.21
CA ASN A 86 5.70 2.80 18.30
C ASN A 86 4.70 1.64 18.14
N GLU A 87 3.45 1.77 18.60
CA GLU A 87 2.40 0.78 18.37
C GLU A 87 2.00 0.69 16.88
N ILE A 88 1.91 1.83 16.19
CA ILE A 88 1.66 1.88 14.74
C ILE A 88 2.81 1.19 13.99
N LYS A 89 4.07 1.49 14.35
CA LYS A 89 5.24 0.82 13.76
C LYS A 89 5.26 -0.69 14.03
N LYS A 90 4.83 -1.14 15.21
CA LYS A 90 4.71 -2.58 15.53
C LYS A 90 3.61 -3.26 14.70
N ARG A 91 2.46 -2.60 14.50
CA ARG A 91 1.40 -3.10 13.61
C ARG A 91 1.87 -3.19 12.15
N GLN A 92 2.60 -2.19 11.68
CA GLN A 92 3.22 -2.23 10.34
C GLN A 92 4.24 -3.36 10.20
N ALA A 93 5.11 -3.54 11.19
CA ALA A 93 6.11 -4.60 11.19
C ALA A 93 5.48 -6.01 11.25
N ALA A 94 4.31 -6.16 11.89
CA ALA A 94 3.57 -7.42 11.94
C ALA A 94 2.88 -7.74 10.60
N MET A 95 2.36 -6.74 9.90
CA MET A 95 1.80 -6.91 8.55
C MET A 95 2.87 -7.33 7.54
N CYS A 96 4.07 -6.75 7.63
CA CYS A 96 5.18 -7.05 6.72
C CYS A 96 5.89 -8.40 6.97
N ARG A 97 5.58 -9.10 8.07
CA ARG A 97 6.17 -10.42 8.44
C ARG A 97 5.28 -11.61 8.12
N LYS A 98 4.06 -11.38 7.62
CA LYS A 98 3.10 -12.45 7.30
C LYS A 98 3.22 -13.01 5.88
N GLU A 99 4.14 -12.47 5.08
CA GLU A 99 4.56 -13.02 3.78
C GLU A 99 5.89 -13.77 3.96
#